data_AF-A0A937DRY7-F1
#
_entry.id   AF-A0A937DRY7-F1
#
_cell.length_a   1.000
_cell.length_b   1.000
_cell.length_c   1.000
_cell.angle_alpha   90.00
_cell.angle_beta   90.00
_cell.angle_gamma   90.00
#
_symmetry.space_group_name_H-M   'P 1'
#
loop_
_entity.id
_entity.type
_entity.pdbx_description
1 polymer ?
#
loop_
_entity_poly.entity_id
_entity_poly.type
_entity_poly.pdbx_seq_one_letter_code
_entity_poly.pdbx_strand_id
1 'polypeptide(L)'
;MIERKELSPTMIEPRFLKREKSVLKVIDVNETSLQIELYDNGTIDHDTVSIYLNDQLLFKDIPLTQSAFRRTILLDSTIEVNEISMYAENLGTIPPNTAIMIINEGKKRHELILTSDLNRTATIRLRRK
;
A
#
# COMPACT_ATOMS: atom_id res chain seq x y z
N MET A 1 27.40 -1.79 5.06
CA MET A 1 26.68 -2.92 5.68
C MET A 1 25.23 -2.78 5.25
N ILE A 2 24.82 -3.49 4.20
CA ILE A 2 23.43 -3.44 3.73
C ILE A 2 22.70 -4.51 4.55
N GLU A 3 21.80 -4.07 5.42
CA GLU A 3 20.97 -4.95 6.23
C GLU A 3 20.03 -5.71 5.28
N ARG A 4 20.38 -6.96 4.95
CA ARG A 4 19.47 -7.88 4.31
C ARG A 4 18.42 -8.25 5.35
N LYS A 5 17.28 -7.55 5.32
CA LYS A 5 16.08 -8.00 6.01
C LYS A 5 15.69 -9.33 5.35
N GLU A 6 15.90 -10.44 6.06
CA GLU A 6 15.45 -11.73 5.59
C GLU A 6 13.95 -11.65 5.30
N LEU A 7 13.56 -12.03 4.09
CA LEU A 7 12.16 -12.12 3.69
C LEU A 7 11.54 -13.20 4.59
N SER A 8 10.76 -12.76 5.57
CA SER A 8 9.93 -13.64 6.38
C SER A 8 9.11 -14.56 5.46
N PRO A 9 8.89 -15.84 5.81
CA PRO A 9 8.09 -16.75 4.99
C PRO A 9 6.78 -16.06 4.61
N THR A 10 6.41 -16.13 3.33
CA THR A 10 5.24 -15.48 2.72
C THR A 10 4.01 -15.69 3.59
N MET A 11 3.76 -14.75 4.51
CA MET A 11 2.68 -14.85 5.47
C MET A 11 1.45 -14.27 4.80
N ILE A 12 0.69 -15.14 4.14
CA ILE A 12 -0.65 -14.80 3.68
C ILE A 12 -1.51 -14.63 4.93
N GLU A 13 -1.85 -13.39 5.25
CA GLU A 13 -2.63 -13.03 6.44
C GLU A 13 -4.12 -13.35 6.20
N PRO A 14 -4.71 -14.35 6.91
CA PRO A 14 -6.08 -14.78 6.63
C PRO A 14 -7.14 -13.68 6.82
N ARG A 15 -6.84 -12.68 7.67
CA ARG A 15 -7.71 -11.52 7.90
C ARG A 15 -7.75 -10.59 6.69
N PHE A 16 -6.62 -10.44 5.99
CA PHE A 16 -6.53 -9.65 4.78
C PHE A 16 -7.36 -10.26 3.65
N LEU A 17 -7.25 -11.58 3.43
CA LEU A 17 -8.01 -12.28 2.37
C LEU A 17 -9.53 -12.27 2.55
N LYS A 18 -10.02 -12.05 3.78
CA LYS A 18 -11.45 -11.97 4.07
C LYS A 18 -12.07 -10.62 3.74
N ARG A 19 -11.28 -9.56 3.59
CA ARG A 19 -11.79 -8.21 3.29
C ARG A 19 -12.06 -8.05 1.80
N GLU A 20 -13.10 -7.30 1.48
CA GLU A 20 -13.41 -6.92 0.11
C GLU A 20 -12.29 -5.99 -0.41
N LYS A 21 -11.69 -6.33 -1.56
CA LYS A 21 -10.76 -5.45 -2.24
C LYS A 21 -11.53 -4.43 -3.08
N SER A 22 -11.46 -3.17 -2.69
CA SER A 22 -11.97 -2.05 -3.48
C SER A 22 -10.88 -1.56 -4.42
N VAL A 23 -10.96 -1.94 -5.71
CA VAL A 23 -10.00 -1.50 -6.72
C VAL A 23 -10.33 -0.07 -7.15
N LEU A 24 -9.50 0.88 -6.73
CA LEU A 24 -9.74 2.32 -6.95
C LEU A 24 -9.22 2.79 -8.31
N LYS A 25 -8.10 2.24 -8.77
CA LYS A 25 -7.47 2.65 -10.03
C LYS A 25 -6.60 1.54 -10.62
N VAL A 26 -6.54 1.54 -11.95
CA VAL A 26 -5.48 0.87 -12.72
C VAL A 26 -4.52 1.93 -13.24
N ILE A 27 -3.23 1.77 -12.96
CA ILE A 27 -2.15 2.66 -13.40
C ILE A 27 -1.23 1.84 -14.28
N ASP A 28 -0.93 2.36 -15.47
CA ASP A 28 0.06 1.77 -16.35
C ASP A 28 1.46 2.22 -15.93
N VAL A 29 2.34 1.26 -15.64
CA VAL A 29 3.74 1.47 -15.25
C VAL A 29 4.68 0.72 -16.19
N ASN A 30 5.89 1.24 -16.37
CA ASN A 30 6.94 0.72 -17.26
C ASN A 30 8.14 0.23 -16.42
N GLU A 31 8.44 0.90 -15.30
CA GLU A 31 9.50 0.52 -14.37
C GLU A 31 9.06 -0.60 -13.40
N THR A 32 9.99 -1.48 -13.05
CA THR A 32 9.79 -2.54 -12.04
C THR A 32 10.14 -2.10 -10.62
N SER A 33 10.83 -0.96 -10.48
CA SER A 33 11.20 -0.37 -9.20
C SER A 33 10.45 0.95 -9.04
N LEU A 34 9.60 1.03 -8.03
CA LEU A 34 8.76 2.20 -7.76
C LEU A 34 9.07 2.74 -6.38
N GLN A 35 9.02 4.06 -6.23
CA GLN A 35 8.99 4.68 -4.91
C GLN A 35 7.53 4.97 -4.53
N ILE A 36 7.10 4.43 -3.40
CA ILE A 36 5.81 4.75 -2.80
C ILE A 36 6.00 5.70 -1.63
N GLU A 37 5.02 6.58 -1.45
CA GLU A 37 4.89 7.45 -0.29
C GLU A 37 3.47 7.37 0.23
N LEU A 38 3.33 7.36 1.55
CA LEU A 38 2.04 7.33 2.23
C LEU A 38 1.97 8.43 3.29
N TYR A 39 0.89 9.21 3.26
CA TYR A 39 0.60 10.28 4.19
C TYR A 39 -0.80 10.09 4.77
N ASP A 40 -1.01 10.61 5.96
CA ASP A 40 -2.36 10.88 6.46
C ASP A 40 -3.06 11.92 5.57
N ASN A 41 -4.38 11.80 5.43
CA ASN A 41 -5.23 12.75 4.74
C ASN A 41 -6.27 13.37 5.68
N GLY A 42 -5.82 13.87 6.84
CA GLY A 42 -6.71 14.55 7.77
C GLY A 42 -6.04 14.92 9.08
N THR A 43 -6.59 14.37 10.17
CA THR A 43 -6.10 14.55 11.53
C THR A 43 -5.40 13.28 11.96
N ILE A 44 -4.20 13.41 12.53
CA ILE A 44 -3.49 12.27 13.12
C ILE A 44 -4.32 11.76 14.31
N ASP A 45 -4.90 10.57 14.15
CA ASP A 45 -5.87 10.03 15.08
C ASP A 45 -5.55 8.57 15.49
N HIS A 46 -4.26 8.22 15.36
CA HIS A 46 -3.64 6.95 15.73
C HIS A 46 -4.10 5.74 14.92
N ASP A 47 -4.65 5.97 13.75
CA ASP A 47 -4.93 4.90 12.81
C ASP A 47 -3.62 4.31 12.24
N THR A 48 -3.62 2.99 12.02
CA THR A 48 -2.48 2.28 11.44
C THR A 48 -2.93 1.40 10.30
N VAL A 49 -2.08 1.30 9.28
CA VAL A 49 -2.31 0.50 8.08
C VAL A 49 -1.15 -0.43 7.79
N SER A 50 -1.43 -1.52 7.09
CA SER A 50 -0.44 -2.39 6.48
C SER A 50 -0.54 -2.31 4.96
N ILE A 51 0.61 -2.39 4.29
CA ILE A 51 0.71 -2.41 2.84
C ILE A 51 1.02 -3.83 2.38
N TYR A 52 0.24 -4.32 1.43
CA TYR A 52 0.42 -5.61 0.77
C TYR A 52 0.79 -5.39 -0.69
N LEU A 53 1.67 -6.25 -1.21
CA LEU A 53 1.96 -6.37 -2.63
C LEU A 53 1.63 -7.79 -3.07
N ASN A 54 0.71 -7.94 -4.02
CA ASN A 54 0.25 -9.25 -4.51
C ASN A 54 -0.15 -10.20 -3.38
N ASP A 55 -0.95 -9.68 -2.43
CA ASP A 55 -1.46 -10.40 -1.25
C ASP A 55 -0.40 -10.84 -0.22
N GLN A 56 0.84 -10.42 -0.42
CA GLN A 56 1.93 -10.61 0.52
C GLN A 56 2.14 -9.35 1.34
N LEU A 57 2.21 -9.50 2.66
CA LEU A 57 2.48 -8.40 3.57
C LEU A 57 3.87 -7.82 3.28
N LEU A 58 3.92 -6.55 2.87
CA LEU A 58 5.15 -5.86 2.53
C LEU A 58 5.63 -4.96 3.67
N PHE A 59 4.71 -4.19 4.24
CA PHE A 59 4.97 -3.31 5.39
C PHE A 59 3.81 -3.41 6.37
N LYS A 60 4.12 -3.49 7.66
CA LYS A 60 3.13 -3.71 8.72
C LYS A 60 3.08 -2.53 9.69
N ASP A 61 1.90 -2.25 10.22
CA ASP A 61 1.67 -1.33 11.34
C ASP A 61 2.24 0.07 11.08
N ILE A 62 2.06 0.60 9.88
CA ILE A 62 2.47 1.96 9.51
C ILE A 62 1.45 2.94 10.10
N PRO A 63 1.87 3.87 10.97
CA PRO A 63 0.99 4.95 11.40
C PRO A 63 0.78 5.94 10.25
N LEU A 64 -0.46 6.37 10.03
CA LEU A 64 -0.70 7.51 9.14
C LEU A 64 -0.34 8.80 9.89
N THR A 65 0.58 9.56 9.31
CA THR A 65 1.03 10.83 9.88
C THR A 65 1.23 11.87 8.78
N GLN A 66 1.48 13.11 9.17
CA GLN A 66 1.89 14.17 8.23
C GLN A 66 3.29 13.92 7.62
N SER A 67 4.13 13.08 8.26
CA SER A 67 5.43 12.69 7.71
C SER A 67 5.27 11.50 6.76
N ALA A 68 5.83 11.62 5.56
CA ALA A 68 5.75 10.59 4.53
C ALA A 68 6.41 9.28 4.98
N PHE A 69 5.66 8.18 4.96
CA PHE A 69 6.26 6.86 4.91
C PHE A 69 6.72 6.59 3.48
N ARG A 70 8.02 6.76 3.20
CA ARG A 70 8.62 6.58 1.88
C ARG A 70 9.41 5.28 1.77
N ARG A 71 9.10 4.44 0.79
CA ARG A 71 9.83 3.18 0.52
C ARG A 71 9.95 2.90 -0.97
N THR A 72 11.03 2.25 -1.37
CA THR A 72 11.16 1.66 -2.70
C THR A 72 10.61 0.23 -2.64
N ILE A 73 9.80 -0.14 -3.63
CA ILE A 73 9.23 -1.47 -3.79
C ILE A 73 9.63 -2.03 -5.15
N LEU A 74 9.75 -3.35 -5.23
CA LEU A 74 10.02 -4.08 -6.47
C LEU A 74 8.75 -4.82 -6.87
N LEU A 75 8.28 -4.57 -8.09
CA LEU A 75 7.15 -5.29 -8.66
C LEU A 75 7.59 -6.69 -9.13
N ASP A 76 6.67 -7.63 -9.06
CA ASP A 76 6.84 -8.93 -9.69
C ASP A 76 6.75 -8.76 -11.22
N SER A 77 7.87 -8.98 -11.89
CA SER A 77 8.00 -8.81 -13.34
C SER A 77 7.44 -10.00 -14.13
N THR A 78 7.06 -11.09 -13.45
CA THR A 78 6.51 -12.31 -14.06
C THR A 78 5.00 -12.26 -14.24
N ILE A 79 4.33 -11.26 -13.65
CA ILE A 79 2.88 -11.06 -13.76
C ILE A 79 2.56 -9.75 -14.50
N GLU A 80 1.41 -9.73 -15.18
CA GLU A 80 0.97 -8.57 -15.97
C GLU A 80 0.47 -7.41 -15.09
N VAL A 81 -0.17 -7.74 -13.96
CA VAL A 81 -0.77 -6.78 -13.05
C VAL A 81 -0.32 -7.09 -11.62
N ASN A 82 0.36 -6.12 -11.01
CA ASN A 82 0.66 -6.13 -9.59
C ASN A 82 -0.44 -5.39 -8.82
N GLU A 83 -0.77 -5.84 -7.60
CA GLU A 83 -1.74 -5.17 -6.73
C GLU A 83 -1.05 -4.63 -5.49
N ILE A 84 -1.15 -3.31 -5.28
CA ILE A 84 -0.80 -2.68 -3.99
C ILE A 84 -2.09 -2.46 -3.22
N SER A 85 -2.15 -2.99 -2.01
CA SER A 85 -3.32 -2.88 -1.14
C SER A 85 -2.98 -2.22 0.19
N MET A 86 -3.78 -1.22 0.58
CA MET A 86 -3.75 -0.58 1.89
C MET A 86 -4.86 -1.16 2.76
N TYR A 87 -4.43 -1.83 3.82
CA TYR A 87 -5.28 -2.54 4.77
C TYR A 87 -5.29 -1.79 6.11
N ALA A 88 -6.47 -1.42 6.62
CA ALA A 88 -6.60 -0.83 7.95
C ALA A 88 -6.36 -1.87 9.06
N GLU A 89 -5.26 -1.75 9.82
CA GLU A 89 -5.02 -2.58 11.00
C GLU A 89 -5.93 -2.13 12.16
N ASN A 90 -6.16 -0.83 12.28
CA ASN A 90 -7.14 -0.23 13.16
C ASN A 90 -7.74 1.04 12.52
N LEU A 91 -8.79 1.60 13.10
CA LEU A 91 -9.54 2.74 12.54
C LEU A 91 -9.20 4.12 13.14
N GLY A 92 -8.24 4.19 14.05
CA GLY A 92 -8.00 5.38 14.85
C GLY A 92 -9.24 5.79 15.64
N THR A 93 -9.47 7.10 15.73
CA THR A 93 -10.65 7.65 16.38
C THR A 93 -11.73 8.12 15.39
N ILE A 94 -11.37 8.30 14.11
CA ILE A 94 -12.21 8.84 13.04
C ILE A 94 -12.15 7.87 11.84
N PRO A 95 -13.09 6.92 11.74
CA PRO A 95 -13.18 6.04 10.58
C PRO A 95 -13.78 6.75 9.35
N PRO A 96 -13.44 6.30 8.11
CA PRO A 96 -12.42 5.31 7.77
C PRO A 96 -11.01 5.92 7.73
N ASN A 97 -9.98 5.08 7.72
CA ASN A 97 -8.60 5.52 7.47
C ASN A 97 -8.54 6.13 6.08
N THR A 98 -7.99 7.34 5.98
CA THR A 98 -7.85 8.04 4.71
C THR A 98 -6.39 8.44 4.53
N ALA A 99 -5.79 7.99 3.43
CA ALA A 99 -4.38 8.26 3.13
C ALA A 99 -4.22 8.86 1.74
N ILE A 100 -3.18 9.65 1.55
CA ILE A 100 -2.67 9.97 0.21
C ILE A 100 -1.52 9.01 -0.07
N MET A 101 -1.67 8.21 -1.14
CA MET A 101 -0.59 7.41 -1.70
C MET A 101 -0.01 8.08 -2.94
N ILE A 102 1.30 8.29 -2.94
CA ILE A 102 2.05 8.72 -4.13
C ILE A 102 2.84 7.54 -4.66
N ILE A 103 2.78 7.30 -5.96
CA ILE A 103 3.60 6.34 -6.68
C ILE A 103 4.46 7.10 -7.69
N ASN A 104 5.78 7.03 -7.50
CA ASN A 104 6.76 7.62 -8.39
C ASN A 104 7.44 6.52 -9.23
N GLU A 105 7.32 6.67 -10.55
CA GLU A 105 7.94 5.83 -11.57
C GLU A 105 8.95 6.70 -12.36
N GLY A 106 10.16 6.81 -11.84
CA GLY A 106 11.17 7.73 -12.39
C GLY A 106 10.69 9.19 -12.29
N LYS A 107 10.30 9.78 -13.44
CA LYS A 107 9.78 11.16 -13.51
C LYS A 107 8.25 11.25 -13.46
N LYS A 108 7.54 10.13 -13.58
CA LYS A 108 6.07 10.11 -13.52
C LYS A 108 5.63 9.99 -12.06
N ARG A 109 4.64 10.79 -11.69
CA ARG A 109 4.07 10.82 -10.33
C ARG A 109 2.56 10.60 -10.42
N HIS A 110 2.07 9.63 -9.67
CA HIS A 110 0.66 9.33 -9.50
C HIS A 110 0.28 9.58 -8.05
N GLU A 111 -0.76 10.36 -7.81
CA GLU A 111 -1.27 10.67 -6.48
C GLU A 111 -2.71 10.20 -6.38
N LEU A 112 -3.02 9.40 -5.35
CA LEU A 112 -4.34 8.83 -5.13
C LEU A 112 -4.73 8.97 -3.67
N ILE A 113 -6.00 9.27 -3.43
CA ILE A 113 -6.61 9.17 -2.10
C ILE A 113 -7.11 7.74 -1.93
N LEU A 114 -6.70 7.10 -0.85
CA LEU A 114 -7.10 5.75 -0.46
C LEU A 114 -7.96 5.82 0.79
N THR A 115 -9.04 5.05 0.82
CA THR A 115 -9.90 4.89 2.00
C THR A 115 -10.07 3.41 2.31
N SER A 116 -9.79 3.01 3.55
CA SER A 116 -9.93 1.61 3.99
C SER A 116 -10.58 1.53 5.36
N ASP A 117 -11.37 0.48 5.57
CA ASP A 117 -12.00 0.16 6.86
C ASP A 117 -11.81 -1.32 7.21
N LEU A 118 -12.49 -1.80 8.26
CA LEU A 118 -12.37 -3.20 8.71
C LEU A 118 -13.05 -4.23 7.79
N ASN A 119 -13.80 -3.77 6.79
CA ASN A 119 -14.48 -4.61 5.79
C ASN A 119 -13.83 -4.48 4.40
N ARG A 120 -13.32 -3.30 4.05
CA ARG A 120 -12.82 -2.95 2.72
C ARG A 120 -11.35 -2.54 2.75
N THR A 121 -10.59 -3.13 1.85
CA THR A 121 -9.19 -2.82 1.59
C THR A 121 -9.10 -1.96 0.34
N ALA A 122 -8.37 -0.84 0.39
CA ALA A 122 -8.12 -0.02 -0.79
C ALA A 122 -7.03 -0.65 -1.65
N THR A 123 -7.29 -0.88 -2.94
CA THR A 123 -6.35 -1.54 -3.85
C THR A 123 -6.11 -0.69 -5.11
N ILE A 124 -4.84 -0.58 -5.50
CA ILE A 124 -4.40 -0.04 -6.79
C ILE A 124 -3.81 -1.18 -7.61
N ARG A 125 -4.19 -1.26 -8.89
CA ARG A 125 -3.60 -2.16 -9.86
C ARG A 125 -2.53 -1.45 -10.67
N LEU A 126 -1.34 -2.04 -10.70
CA LEU A 126 -0.20 -1.59 -11.50
C LEU A 126 -0.05 -2.54 -12.68
N ARG A 127 -0.52 -2.10 -13.85
CA ARG A 127 -0.42 -2.88 -15.08
C ARG A 127 0.87 -2.53 -15.80
N ARG A 128 1.63 -3.54 -16.19
CA ARG A 128 2.86 -3.34 -16.95
C ARG A 128 2.54 -2.96 -18.40
N LYS A 129 3.29 -2.00 -18.95
CA LYS A 129 3.33 -1.69 -20.39
C LYS A 129 4.59 -2.18 -21.07
#